data_AF-J0N3W6-F1
#
_entry.id   AF-J0N3W6-F1
#
_cell.length_a   1.000
_cell.length_b   1.000
_cell.length_c   1.000
_cell.angle_alpha   90.00
_cell.angle_beta   90.00
_cell.angle_gamma   90.00
#
_symmetry.space_group_name_H-M   'P 1'
#
loop_
_entity.id
_entity.type
_entity.pdbx_description
1 polymer ?
#
loop_
_entity_poly.entity_id
_entity_poly.type
_entity_poly.pdbx_seq_one_letter_code
_entity_poly.pdbx_strand_id
1 'polypeptide(L)'
;MTSILEEFAYGNLSPEAQPFHRNSEYSEAMQLLTRNEEYLLERLNEEEKILFEKYIDAQDELNRLTAVGNLIYGYKLGVTMTAEVFVGMDDLFQHGGNR
;
A
#
# COMPACT_ATOMS: atom_id res chain seq x y z
N MET A 1 -9.50 9.61 24.50
CA MET A 1 -9.42 8.74 23.31
C MET A 1 -9.70 9.64 22.13
N THR A 2 -8.68 9.92 21.32
CA THR A 2 -8.83 10.63 20.05
C THR A 2 -9.61 9.73 19.07
N SER A 3 -10.51 10.32 18.30
CA SER A 3 -11.27 9.60 17.28
C SER A 3 -10.34 9.10 16.17
N ILE A 4 -10.66 7.96 15.55
CA ILE A 4 -9.92 7.49 14.37
C ILE A 4 -9.88 8.55 13.24
N LEU A 5 -10.90 9.40 13.16
CA LEU A 5 -10.95 10.51 12.20
C LEU A 5 -10.00 11.65 12.58
N GLU A 6 -9.79 11.89 13.87
CA GLU A 6 -8.80 12.86 14.35
C GLU A 6 -7.38 12.34 14.10
N GLU A 7 -7.12 11.06 14.39
CA GLU A 7 -5.84 10.42 14.08
C GLU A 7 -5.52 10.41 12.58
N PHE A 8 -6.54 10.22 11.73
CA PHE A 8 -6.39 10.37 10.28
C PHE A 8 -6.11 11.82 9.88
N ALA A 9 -6.86 12.79 10.43
CA ALA A 9 -6.67 14.21 10.13
C ALA A 9 -5.28 14.73 10.53
N TYR A 10 -4.70 14.19 11.60
CA TYR A 10 -3.34 14.48 12.03
C TYR A 10 -2.25 13.68 11.27
N GLY A 11 -2.64 12.74 10.39
CA GLY A 11 -1.70 11.93 9.61
C GLY A 11 -1.06 10.77 10.38
N ASN A 12 -1.56 10.45 11.58
CA ASN A 12 -1.05 9.37 12.42
C ASN A 12 -1.44 7.97 11.88
N LEU A 13 -2.48 7.91 11.05
CA LEU A 13 -2.92 6.71 10.32
C LEU A 13 -2.36 6.73 8.90
N SER A 14 -1.03 6.75 8.76
CA SER A 14 -0.38 6.63 7.46
C SER A 14 -0.25 5.14 7.07
N PRO A 15 -0.74 4.72 5.90
CA PRO A 15 -0.50 3.37 5.36
C PRO A 15 0.98 3.10 5.11
N GLU A 16 1.77 4.16 4.85
CA GLU A 16 3.21 4.09 4.63
C GLU A 16 3.99 3.87 5.94
N ALA A 17 3.37 4.20 7.09
CA ALA A 17 4.01 4.12 8.39
C ALA A 17 3.96 2.72 9.01
N GLN A 18 3.43 1.70 8.31
CA GLN A 18 3.44 0.35 8.84
C GLN A 18 4.90 -0.16 8.84
N PRO A 19 5.55 -0.30 10.00
CA PRO A 19 6.93 -0.79 10.03
C PRO A 19 6.91 -2.20 9.46
N PHE A 20 7.69 -2.43 8.41
CA PHE A 20 7.81 -3.79 7.88
C PHE A 20 8.44 -4.66 8.98
N HIS A 21 7.87 -5.84 9.19
CA HIS A 21 8.42 -6.78 10.14
C HIS A 21 9.78 -7.25 9.61
N ARG A 22 10.81 -7.20 10.46
CA ARG A 22 12.10 -7.82 10.17
C ARG A 22 11.85 -9.31 9.94
N ASN A 23 12.35 -9.86 8.84
CA ASN A 23 12.08 -11.23 8.33
C ASN A 23 10.72 -11.44 7.64
N SER A 24 10.11 -10.38 7.10
CA SER A 24 9.00 -10.53 6.16
C SER A 24 9.52 -10.84 4.74
N GLU A 25 8.67 -11.43 3.89
CA GLU A 25 8.96 -11.61 2.46
C GLU A 25 9.37 -10.28 1.80
N TYR A 26 8.78 -9.16 2.24
CA TYR A 26 9.17 -7.82 1.83
C TYR A 26 10.62 -7.48 2.21
N SER A 27 11.03 -7.79 3.45
CA SER A 27 12.41 -7.57 3.91
C SER A 27 13.41 -8.40 3.11
N GLU A 28 13.06 -9.63 2.73
CA GLU A 28 13.92 -10.48 1.90
C GLU A 28 14.02 -9.95 0.47
N ALA A 29 12.90 -9.55 -0.13
CA ALA A 29 12.86 -8.93 -1.45
C ALA A 29 13.66 -7.62 -1.50
N MET A 30 13.54 -6.77 -0.46
CA MET A 30 14.32 -5.54 -0.33
C MET A 30 15.82 -5.81 -0.23
N GLN A 31 16.23 -6.79 0.58
CA GLN A 31 17.65 -7.17 0.67
C GLN A 31 18.20 -7.69 -0.66
N LEU A 32 17.40 -8.47 -1.40
CA LEU A 32 17.79 -8.95 -2.73
C LEU A 32 17.92 -7.79 -3.73
N LEU A 33 16.99 -6.83 -3.69
CA LEU A 33 17.05 -5.62 -4.52
C LEU A 33 18.35 -4.85 -4.27
N THR A 34 18.67 -4.54 -3.01
CA THR A 34 19.90 -3.82 -2.66
C THR A 34 21.15 -4.55 -3.11
N ARG A 35 21.25 -5.87 -2.90
CA ARG A 35 22.41 -6.66 -3.35
C ARG A 35 22.57 -6.64 -4.88
N ASN A 36 21.47 -6.72 -5.62
CA ASN A 36 21.50 -6.67 -7.07
C ASN A 36 21.90 -5.28 -7.57
N GLU A 37 21.42 -4.22 -6.92
CA GLU A 37 21.80 -2.84 -7.22
C GLU A 37 23.30 -2.61 -7.00
N GLU A 38 23.84 -2.99 -5.84
CA GLU A 38 25.27 -2.92 -5.54
C GLU A 38 26.10 -3.65 -6.59
N TYR A 39 25.72 -4.90 -6.92
CA TYR A 39 26.39 -5.70 -7.93
C TYR A 39 26.36 -5.07 -9.34
N LEU A 40 25.26 -4.40 -9.71
CA LEU A 40 25.16 -3.69 -10.97
C LEU A 40 26.05 -2.44 -10.97
N LEU A 41 26.02 -1.64 -9.89
CA LEU A 41 26.83 -0.42 -9.78
C LEU A 41 28.34 -0.69 -9.87
N GLU A 42 28.81 -1.86 -9.41
CA GLU A 42 30.22 -2.28 -9.56
C GLU A 42 30.62 -2.63 -11.00
N ARG A 43 29.67 -2.97 -11.86
CA ARG A 43 29.93 -3.50 -13.22
C ARG A 43 29.67 -2.49 -14.32
N LEU A 44 28.77 -1.55 -14.07
CA LEU A 44 28.38 -0.52 -15.02
C LEU A 44 29.47 0.56 -15.11
N ASN A 45 29.69 1.07 -16.32
CA ASN A 45 30.50 2.28 -16.52
C ASN A 45 29.70 3.54 -16.15
N GLU A 46 30.33 4.72 -16.19
CA GLU A 46 29.69 5.97 -15.74
C GLU A 46 28.44 6.37 -16.56
N GLU A 47 28.44 6.16 -17.88
CA GLU A 47 27.25 6.45 -18.70
C GLU A 47 26.10 5.47 -18.39
N GLU A 48 26.43 4.20 -18.18
CA GLU A 48 25.49 3.15 -17.81
C GLU A 48 24.91 3.37 -16.40
N LYS A 49 25.70 3.85 -15.44
CA LYS A 49 25.22 4.23 -14.11
C LYS A 49 24.19 5.34 -14.18
N ILE A 50 24.44 6.39 -14.97
CA ILE A 50 23.47 7.49 -15.15
C ILE A 50 22.16 6.97 -15.77
N LEU A 51 22.23 6.03 -16.71
CA LEU A 51 21.04 5.38 -17.26
C LEU A 51 20.31 4.54 -16.20
N PHE A 52 21.05 3.82 -15.38
CA PHE A 52 20.51 2.97 -14.33
C PHE A 52 19.84 3.79 -13.21
N GLU A 53 20.44 4.90 -12.78
CA GLU A 53 19.84 5.84 -11.84
C GLU A 53 18.49 6.38 -12.37
N LYS A 54 18.44 6.80 -13.63
CA LYS A 54 17.18 7.24 -14.27
C LYS A 54 16.13 6.14 -14.32
N TYR A 55 16.55 4.89 -14.49
CA TYR A 55 15.66 3.74 -14.44
C TYR A 55 15.09 3.53 -13.03
N ILE A 56 15.94 3.60 -11.99
CA ILE A 56 15.51 3.52 -10.59
C ILE A 56 14.50 4.62 -10.28
N ASP A 57 14.82 5.88 -10.63
CA ASP A 57 13.92 7.02 -10.41
C ASP A 57 12.54 6.81 -11.06
N ALA A 58 12.52 6.32 -12.31
CA ALA A 58 11.27 6.04 -13.02
C ALA A 58 10.50 4.87 -12.39
N GLN A 59 11.19 3.84 -11.92
CA GLN A 59 10.60 2.68 -11.26
C GLN A 59 10.01 3.06 -9.90
N ASP A 60 10.68 3.92 -9.14
CA ASP A 60 10.21 4.42 -7.85
C ASP A 60 8.96 5.28 -8.00
N GLU A 61 8.92 6.17 -8.99
CA GLU A 61 7.72 6.95 -9.27
C GLU A 61 6.54 6.07 -9.70
N LEU A 62 6.78 5.05 -10.54
CA LEU A 62 5.76 4.07 -10.91
C LEU A 62 5.25 3.29 -9.68
N ASN A 63 6.15 2.87 -8.78
CA ASN A 63 5.80 2.18 -7.55
C ASN A 63 4.95 3.06 -6.65
N ARG A 64 5.32 4.33 -6.48
CA ARG A 64 4.58 5.32 -5.69
C ARG A 64 3.17 5.54 -6.24
N LEU A 65 3.04 5.76 -7.54
CA LEU A 65 1.74 5.93 -8.21
C LEU A 65 0.86 4.68 -8.07
N THR A 66 1.46 3.50 -8.22
CA THR A 66 0.76 2.21 -8.05
C THR A 66 0.28 2.03 -6.61
N ALA A 67 1.13 2.31 -5.62
CA ALA A 67 0.79 2.20 -4.20
C ALA A 67 -0.38 3.14 -3.83
N VAL A 68 -0.33 4.40 -4.26
CA VAL A 68 -1.43 5.37 -4.07
C VAL A 68 -2.71 4.91 -4.75
N GLY A 69 -2.61 4.44 -6.00
CA GLY A 69 -3.77 3.91 -6.75
C GLY A 69 -4.43 2.72 -6.05
N ASN A 70 -3.64 1.75 -5.60
CA ASN A 70 -4.10 0.57 -4.88
C ASN A 70 -4.74 0.93 -3.54
N LEU A 71 -4.18 1.89 -2.81
CA LEU A 71 -4.75 2.38 -1.55
C LEU A 71 -6.12 3.01 -1.78
N ILE A 72 -6.24 3.93 -2.74
CA ILE A 72 -7.50 4.61 -3.07
C ILE A 72 -8.55 3.58 -3.50
N TYR A 73 -8.18 2.65 -4.37
CA TYR A 73 -9.05 1.58 -4.83
C TYR A 73 -9.51 0.70 -3.67
N GLY A 74 -8.58 0.22 -2.84
CA GLY A 74 -8.86 -0.61 -1.68
C GLY A 74 -9.78 0.08 -0.65
N TYR A 75 -9.56 1.37 -0.39
CA TYR A 75 -10.44 2.15 0.49
C TYR A 75 -11.86 2.26 -0.05
N LYS A 76 -12.01 2.63 -1.33
CA LYS A 76 -13.33 2.69 -2.00
C LYS A 76 -14.03 1.34 -1.98
N LEU A 77 -13.30 0.26 -2.28
CA LEU A 77 -13.81 -1.10 -2.27
C LEU A 77 -14.31 -1.50 -0.87
N GLY A 78 -13.49 -1.27 0.16
CA GLY A 78 -13.84 -1.58 1.55
C GLY A 78 -15.08 -0.84 2.03
N VAL A 79 -15.18 0.47 1.75
CA VAL A 79 -16.38 1.27 2.07
C VAL A 79 -17.60 0.76 1.32
N THR A 80 -17.46 0.41 0.04
CA THR A 80 -18.57 -0.10 -0.78
C THR A 80 -19.09 -1.43 -0.24
N MET A 81 -18.20 -2.39 0.04
CA MET A 81 -18.57 -3.68 0.65
C MET A 81 -19.21 -3.50 2.02
N THR A 82 -18.67 -2.59 2.84
CA THR A 82 -19.23 -2.28 4.16
C THR A 82 -20.64 -1.73 4.03
N ALA A 83 -20.86 -0.75 3.14
CA ALA A 83 -22.17 -0.17 2.90
C ALA A 83 -23.18 -1.22 2.40
N GLU A 84 -22.78 -2.11 1.51
CA GLU A 84 -23.62 -3.22 1.02
C GLU A 84 -24.10 -4.12 2.16
N VAL A 85 -23.20 -4.51 3.08
CA VAL A 85 -23.55 -5.31 4.26
C VAL A 85 -24.57 -4.58 5.14
N PHE A 86 -24.39 -3.28 5.40
CA PHE A 86 -25.30 -2.53 6.25
C PHE A 86 -26.66 -2.25 5.60
N VAL A 87 -26.70 -1.97 4.29
CA VAL A 87 -27.97 -1.79 3.56
C VAL A 87 -28.73 -3.12 3.47
N GLY A 88 -28.04 -4.25 3.29
CA GLY A 88 -28.64 -5.58 3.29
C GLY A 88 -29.09 -6.10 4.68
N MET A 89 -28.71 -5.42 5.78
CA MET A 89 -29.16 -5.81 7.12
C MET A 89 -30.66 -5.54 7.34
N ASP A 90 -31.23 -4.51 6.72
CA ASP A 90 -32.67 -4.23 6.84
C ASP A 90 -33.54 -5.36 6.27
N ASP A 91 -33.07 -6.02 5.20
CA ASP A 91 -33.76 -7.17 4.58
C ASP A 91 -33.73 -8.42 5.47
N LEU A 92 -32.68 -8.58 6.29
CA LEU A 92 -32.52 -9.70 7.24
C LEU A 92 -33.44 -9.57 8.47
N PHE A 93 -33.75 -8.34 8.90
CA PHE A 93 -34.62 -8.11 10.07
C PHE A 93 -36.12 -8.05 9.71
N GLN A 94 -36.48 -7.80 8.45
CA GLN A 94 -37.90 -7.76 8.04
C GLN A 94 -38.59 -9.13 7.96
N HIS A 95 -37.85 -10.25 7.92
CA HIS A 95 -38.43 -11.60 7.84
C HIS A 95 -38.70 -12.27 9.21
N GLY A 96 -38.44 -11.58 10.32
CA GLY A 96 -38.59 -12.12 11.68
C GLY A 96 -39.93 -11.86 12.37
N GLY A 97 -40.87 -11.16 11.73
CA GLY A 97 -42.10 -10.66 12.36
C GLY A 97 -43.39 -11.14 11.72
N ASN A 98 -43.68 -12.45 11.78
CA ASN A 98 -45.05 -12.96 11.84
C ASN A 98 -45.07 -14.46 12.17
N ARG A 99 -45.18 -14.77 13.46
CA ARG A 99 -45.77 -16.01 13.99
C ARG A 99 -46.55 -15.69 15.25
#